data_AF-A0A938S764-F1
#
_entry.id   AF-A0A938S764-F1
#
_cell.length_a   1.000
_cell.length_b   1.000
_cell.length_c   1.000
_cell.angle_alpha   90.00
_cell.angle_beta   90.00
_cell.angle_gamma   90.00
#
_symmetry.space_group_name_H-M   'P 1'
#
loop_
_entity.id
_entity.type
_entity.pdbx_description
1 polymer ?
#
loop_
_entity_poly.entity_id
_entity_poly.type
_entity_poly.pdbx_seq_one_letter_code
_entity_poly.pdbx_strand_id
1 'polypeptide(L)'
;PSSMKEAALYMSDDNGLSWDYITTIARDPTGVWGYTYNALVMVAGGRLQCYSMRQNINSAGGNWACMSYSDDGGLTWSDMKPIGQLGYSPWVERRRPGQYGRPGVRKDPAGRPVQTYEPMPNSNEIMRSPYPLVLRDGRIVVLYGRRKPPYGMGGLVSEDHGKTWSQEFVLRDDANCGDLGYPVATELEDGRIFTAYYYNLDDGNGCGGTRFIAGSTFTVS
;
A
#
# COMPACT_ATOMS: atom_id res chain seq x y z
N PRO A 1 4.00 -6.00 27.17
CA PRO A 1 4.30 -5.40 25.85
C PRO A 1 3.05 -4.73 25.29
N SER A 2 3.02 -3.39 25.25
CA SER A 2 1.85 -2.65 24.77
C SER A 2 1.54 -3.05 23.32
N SER A 3 0.27 -3.34 23.05
CA SER A 3 -0.32 -3.71 21.76
C SER A 3 -0.34 -2.56 20.74
N MET A 4 0.55 -1.58 20.88
CA MET A 4 0.56 -0.33 20.12
C MET A 4 1.44 -0.49 18.88
N LYS A 5 0.85 -0.34 17.69
CA LYS A 5 1.59 -0.37 16.42
C LYS A 5 2.05 1.04 16.07
N GLU A 6 3.29 1.36 16.39
CA GLU A 6 3.90 2.66 16.09
C GLU A 6 4.90 2.59 14.94
N ALA A 7 5.17 3.75 14.33
CA ALA A 7 6.32 3.94 13.45
C ALA A 7 7.43 4.59 14.28
N ALA A 8 8.61 3.97 14.30
CA ALA A 8 9.79 4.46 15.00
C ALA A 8 10.99 4.51 14.05
N LEU A 9 11.89 5.46 14.30
CA LEU A 9 13.14 5.61 13.59
C LEU A 9 14.29 5.07 14.44
N TYR A 10 15.09 4.21 13.82
CA TYR A 10 16.36 3.74 14.35
C TYR A 10 17.47 4.13 13.37
N MET A 11 18.67 4.37 13.87
CA MET A 11 19.85 4.70 13.07
C MET A 11 20.99 3.75 13.40
N SER A 12 21.79 3.48 12.38
CA SER A 12 23.08 2.81 12.49
C SER A 12 24.09 3.62 11.70
N ASP A 13 25.26 3.86 12.28
CA ASP A 13 26.43 4.48 11.63
C ASP A 13 27.58 3.49 11.44
N ASP A 14 27.36 2.21 11.74
CA ASP A 14 28.36 1.13 11.75
C ASP A 14 28.04 -0.02 10.78
N ASN A 15 27.36 0.29 9.66
CA ASN A 15 26.91 -0.67 8.66
C ASN A 15 25.90 -1.72 9.18
N GLY A 16 25.05 -1.32 10.13
CA GLY A 16 23.96 -2.14 10.65
C GLY A 16 24.37 -3.12 11.75
N LEU A 17 25.56 -2.97 12.34
CA LEU A 17 26.05 -3.81 13.44
C LEU A 17 25.36 -3.45 14.77
N SER A 18 25.10 -2.16 15.00
CA SER A 18 24.33 -1.65 16.13
C SER A 18 23.27 -0.65 15.66
N TRP A 19 22.23 -0.48 16.48
CA TRP A 19 21.06 0.32 16.14
C TRP A 19 20.60 1.11 17.36
N ASP A 20 20.59 2.43 17.23
CA ASP A 20 20.08 3.34 18.24
C ASP A 20 18.66 3.78 17.91
N TYR A 21 17.80 3.77 18.92
CA TYR A 21 16.50 4.41 18.83
C TYR A 21 16.69 5.93 18.77
N ILE A 22 16.11 6.56 17.76
CA ILE A 22 16.18 8.02 17.57
C ILE A 22 14.91 8.69 18.04
N THR A 23 13.77 8.31 17.45
CA THR A 23 12.49 8.95 17.76
C THR A 23 11.31 8.07 17.35
N THR A 24 10.13 8.41 17.88
CA THR A 24 8.86 7.85 17.42
C THR A 24 8.32 8.78 16.34
N ILE A 25 8.18 8.25 15.12
CA ILE A 25 7.63 8.99 13.96
C ILE A 25 6.13 9.20 14.14
N ALA A 26 5.41 8.15 14.52
CA ALA A 26 3.96 8.22 14.66
C ALA A 26 3.45 7.19 15.66
N ARG A 27 2.60 7.67 16.58
CA ARG A 27 1.85 6.87 17.55
C ARG A 27 0.47 7.49 17.71
N ASP A 28 -0.57 6.67 17.69
CA ASP A 28 -1.92 7.13 18.02
C ASP A 28 -2.16 7.00 19.53
N PRO A 29 -2.34 8.11 20.26
CA PRO A 29 -2.57 8.07 21.71
C PRO A 29 -3.90 7.42 22.08
N THR A 30 -4.86 7.34 21.15
CA THR A 30 -6.17 6.71 21.40
C THR A 30 -6.12 5.19 21.30
N GLY A 31 -5.05 4.63 20.71
CA GLY A 31 -4.92 3.19 20.49
C GLY A 31 -5.93 2.63 19.48
N VAL A 32 -6.47 3.45 18.57
CA VAL A 32 -7.38 3.02 17.49
C VAL A 32 -6.59 2.72 16.22
N TRP A 33 -5.51 3.45 15.99
CA TRP A 33 -4.72 3.41 14.77
C TRP A 33 -3.33 2.87 15.02
N GLY A 34 -2.89 2.03 14.08
CA GLY A 34 -1.53 1.54 13.98
C GLY A 34 -0.85 2.07 12.73
N TYR A 35 0.47 2.23 12.76
CA TYR A 35 1.29 2.58 11.61
C TYR A 35 2.19 1.40 11.25
N THR A 36 2.05 0.87 10.04
CA THR A 36 2.77 -0.33 9.59
C THR A 36 3.17 -0.20 8.12
N TYR A 37 4.03 -1.09 7.64
CA TYR A 37 4.62 -1.01 6.29
C TYR A 37 5.33 0.33 6.07
N ASN A 38 6.23 0.67 6.99
CA ASN A 38 6.93 1.94 7.00
C ASN A 38 8.01 1.95 5.91
N ALA A 39 8.12 3.07 5.20
CA ALA A 39 9.18 3.33 4.23
C ALA A 39 9.67 4.77 4.36
N LEU A 40 10.99 4.95 4.36
CA LEU A 40 11.64 6.23 4.53
C LEU A 40 12.28 6.65 3.20
N VAL A 41 12.04 7.89 2.78
CA VAL A 41 12.71 8.51 1.63
C VAL A 41 13.21 9.90 1.99
N MET A 42 14.23 10.36 1.28
CA MET A 42 14.70 11.74 1.34
C MET A 42 14.33 12.44 0.03
N VAL A 43 13.67 13.58 0.11
CA VAL A 43 13.31 14.40 -1.05
C VAL A 43 14.32 15.55 -1.20
N ALA A 44 14.25 16.28 -2.32
CA ALA A 44 15.10 17.45 -2.56
C ALA A 44 15.08 18.43 -1.37
N GLY A 45 16.25 18.98 -1.05
CA GLY A 45 16.42 19.88 0.11
C GLY A 45 16.65 19.17 1.45
N GLY A 46 16.77 17.84 1.48
CA GLY A 46 17.16 17.08 2.67
C GLY A 46 16.01 16.72 3.62
N ARG A 47 14.77 17.08 3.27
CA ARG A 47 13.58 16.67 4.03
C ARG A 47 13.40 15.15 3.96
N LEU A 48 13.24 14.52 5.12
CA LEU A 48 12.86 13.12 5.23
C LEU A 48 11.34 13.00 5.15
N GLN A 49 10.85 11.92 4.54
CA GLN A 49 9.44 11.55 4.53
C GLN A 49 9.30 10.08 4.90
N CYS A 50 8.40 9.80 5.82
CA CYS A 50 8.00 8.45 6.22
C CYS A 50 6.60 8.17 5.70
N TYR A 51 6.47 7.11 4.93
CA TYR A 51 5.21 6.60 4.42
C TYR A 51 4.82 5.36 5.23
N SER A 52 3.55 5.30 5.63
CA SER A 52 3.01 4.18 6.39
C SER A 52 1.63 3.83 5.88
N MET A 53 1.20 2.59 6.08
CA MET A 53 -0.22 2.28 6.11
C MET A 53 -0.75 2.55 7.51
N ARG A 54 -1.66 3.52 7.63
CA ARG A 54 -2.50 3.67 8.82
C ARG A 54 -3.50 2.53 8.84
N GLN A 55 -3.49 1.72 9.89
CA GLN A 55 -4.36 0.55 10.08
C GLN A 55 -5.31 0.80 11.23
N ASN A 56 -6.61 0.54 11.07
CA ASN A 56 -7.49 0.46 12.24
C ASN A 56 -7.18 -0.84 12.99
N ILE A 57 -6.75 -0.78 14.25
CA ILE A 57 -6.37 -2.01 14.98
C ILE A 57 -7.59 -2.79 15.49
N ASN A 58 -8.77 -2.16 15.49
CA ASN A 58 -10.02 -2.74 15.96
C ASN A 58 -10.92 -3.24 14.81
N SER A 59 -10.53 -3.04 13.54
CA SER A 59 -11.29 -3.53 12.40
C SER A 59 -10.43 -3.77 11.16
N ALA A 60 -10.87 -4.66 10.27
CA ALA A 60 -10.25 -4.89 8.96
C ALA A 60 -10.62 -3.80 7.92
N GLY A 61 -11.03 -2.61 8.38
CA GLY A 61 -11.50 -1.53 7.52
C GLY A 61 -10.84 -0.20 7.89
N GLY A 62 -10.72 0.69 6.90
CA GLY A 62 -10.25 2.06 7.10
C GLY A 62 -8.74 2.22 6.92
N ASN A 63 -8.08 1.21 6.34
CA ASN A 63 -6.64 1.31 6.09
C ASN A 63 -6.34 2.24 4.93
N TRP A 64 -5.40 3.15 5.15
CA TRP A 64 -5.03 4.15 4.16
C TRP A 64 -3.53 4.44 4.22
N ALA A 65 -2.92 4.74 3.08
CA ALA A 65 -1.54 5.20 3.06
C ALA A 65 -1.46 6.62 3.63
N CYS A 66 -0.46 6.92 4.46
CA CYS A 66 -0.23 8.22 5.02
C CYS A 66 1.25 8.59 4.96
N MET A 67 1.54 9.88 5.07
CA MET A 67 2.89 10.43 5.06
C MET A 67 3.07 11.42 6.21
N SER A 68 4.24 11.37 6.84
CA SER A 68 4.78 12.38 7.74
C SER A 68 6.15 12.80 7.23
N TYR A 69 6.58 14.02 7.55
CA TYR A 69 7.90 14.52 7.16
C TYR A 69 8.67 15.08 8.35
N SER A 70 9.98 15.16 8.18
CA SER A 70 10.93 15.77 9.10
C SER A 70 11.88 16.71 8.33
N ASP A 71 12.11 17.89 8.90
CA ASP A 71 13.00 18.94 8.38
C ASP A 71 14.30 19.07 9.21
N ASP A 72 14.49 18.23 10.23
CA ASP A 72 15.56 18.32 11.22
C ASP A 72 16.38 17.03 11.36
N GLY A 73 16.51 16.28 10.25
CA GLY A 73 17.30 15.05 10.21
C GLY A 73 16.62 13.84 10.86
N GLY A 74 15.30 13.89 11.04
CA GLY A 74 14.52 12.79 11.60
C GLY A 74 14.35 12.85 13.12
N LEU A 75 14.69 13.98 13.76
CA LEU A 75 14.54 14.17 15.20
C LEU A 75 13.08 14.43 15.59
N THR A 76 12.40 15.30 14.82
CA THR A 76 10.97 15.58 14.97
C THR A 76 10.21 15.36 13.68
N TRP A 77 8.91 15.06 13.80
CA TRP A 77 8.06 14.62 12.71
C TRP A 77 6.72 15.34 12.73
N SER A 78 6.16 15.63 11.56
CA SER A 78 4.80 16.14 11.42
C SER A 78 3.75 15.08 11.76
N ASP A 79 2.48 15.47 11.87
CA ASP A 79 1.38 14.50 11.93
C ASP A 79 1.34 13.61 10.67
N MET A 80 0.89 12.36 10.83
CA MET A 80 0.60 11.45 9.72
C MET A 80 -0.64 11.88 8.96
N LYS A 81 -0.47 12.32 7.71
CA LYS A 81 -1.57 12.77 6.85
C LYS A 81 -1.88 11.72 5.78
N PRO A 82 -3.16 11.34 5.58
CA PRO A 82 -3.55 10.49 4.45
C PRO A 82 -3.07 11.06 3.11
N ILE A 83 -2.63 10.20 2.20
CA ILE A 83 -2.23 10.58 0.84
C ILE A 83 -3.29 10.17 -0.19
N GLY A 84 -3.34 10.84 -1.34
CA GLY A 84 -4.37 10.59 -2.37
C GLY A 84 -5.73 11.24 -2.07
N GLN A 85 -6.66 11.10 -3.01
CA GLN A 85 -7.99 11.73 -2.94
C GLN A 85 -9.04 10.74 -2.40
N LEU A 86 -9.79 11.16 -1.39
CA LEU A 86 -10.94 10.40 -0.89
C LEU A 86 -12.14 10.58 -1.83
N GLY A 87 -12.81 9.48 -2.17
CA GLY A 87 -14.11 9.50 -2.86
C GLY A 87 -14.08 9.38 -4.39
N TYR A 88 -12.92 9.51 -5.03
CA TYR A 88 -12.76 9.26 -6.48
C TYR A 88 -11.65 8.24 -6.73
N SER A 89 -12.00 7.11 -7.36
CA SER A 89 -11.07 5.98 -7.55
C SER A 89 -11.31 5.32 -8.92
N PRO A 90 -10.30 5.28 -9.81
CA PRO A 90 -10.43 4.71 -11.16
C PRO A 90 -10.71 3.19 -11.14
N TRP A 91 -10.52 2.57 -9.99
CA TRP A 91 -10.80 1.16 -9.77
C TRP A 91 -12.29 0.83 -9.81
N VAL A 92 -13.18 1.79 -9.55
CA VAL A 92 -14.63 1.58 -9.61
C VAL A 92 -15.07 1.24 -11.04
N GLU A 93 -14.54 1.98 -12.02
CA GLU A 93 -14.86 1.84 -13.44
C GLU A 93 -14.28 0.55 -14.05
N ARG A 94 -13.29 -0.05 -13.38
CA ARG A 94 -12.61 -1.28 -13.82
C ARG A 94 -13.26 -2.57 -13.32
N ARG A 95 -14.38 -2.49 -12.60
CA ARG A 95 -15.11 -3.67 -12.10
C ARG A 95 -15.69 -4.49 -13.25
N ARG A 96 -15.35 -5.77 -13.32
CA ARG A 96 -15.90 -6.73 -14.31
C ARG A 96 -16.75 -7.80 -13.61
N PRO A 97 -17.97 -8.10 -14.11
CA PRO A 97 -18.77 -9.21 -13.59
C PRO A 97 -17.99 -10.53 -13.64
N GLY A 98 -18.01 -11.30 -12.55
CA GLY A 98 -17.41 -12.65 -12.48
C GLY A 98 -15.90 -12.73 -12.27
N GLN A 99 -15.16 -11.62 -12.23
CA GLN A 99 -13.68 -11.63 -12.16
C GLN A 99 -13.11 -11.75 -10.73
N TYR A 100 -13.89 -11.48 -9.68
CA TYR A 100 -13.36 -11.29 -8.33
C TYR A 100 -13.78 -12.42 -7.39
N GLY A 101 -12.84 -13.31 -7.09
CA GLY A 101 -13.08 -14.50 -6.28
C GLY A 101 -12.62 -14.37 -4.81
N ARG A 102 -13.55 -14.66 -3.89
CA ARG A 102 -13.46 -15.83 -2.99
C ARG A 102 -14.86 -16.44 -2.91
N PRO A 103 -15.04 -17.77 -3.02
CA PRO A 103 -16.32 -18.42 -2.71
C PRO A 103 -16.68 -18.14 -1.25
N GLY A 104 -17.77 -17.44 -1.01
CA GLY A 104 -18.61 -17.83 0.12
C GLY A 104 -19.22 -19.18 -0.25
N VAL A 105 -18.99 -20.24 0.54
CA VAL A 105 -19.83 -21.44 0.44
C VAL A 105 -21.12 -21.11 1.17
N ARG A 106 -22.15 -20.64 0.45
CA ARG A 106 -23.52 -20.75 0.95
C ARG A 106 -24.02 -22.14 0.61
N LYS A 107 -24.81 -22.75 1.49
CA LYS A 107 -25.57 -23.95 1.14
C LYS A 107 -26.93 -23.50 0.61
N ASP A 108 -27.41 -24.07 -0.50
CA ASP A 108 -28.80 -23.89 -0.91
C ASP A 108 -29.76 -24.56 0.11
N PRO A 109 -31.08 -24.42 -0.02
CA PRO A 109 -32.04 -25.11 0.86
C PRO A 109 -31.91 -26.64 0.85
N ALA A 110 -31.21 -27.22 -0.12
CA ALA A 110 -30.90 -28.64 -0.25
C ALA A 110 -29.51 -29.02 0.30
N GLY A 111 -28.78 -28.08 0.92
CA GLY A 111 -27.47 -28.33 1.52
C GLY A 111 -26.28 -28.32 0.54
N ARG A 112 -26.50 -28.06 -0.76
CA ARG A 112 -25.46 -28.08 -1.78
C ARG A 112 -24.63 -26.80 -1.73
N PRO A 113 -23.30 -26.88 -1.86
CA PRO A 113 -22.46 -25.70 -1.93
C PRO A 113 -22.82 -24.88 -3.18
N VAL A 114 -23.22 -23.63 -2.97
CA VAL A 114 -23.43 -22.60 -3.99
C VAL A 114 -22.31 -21.58 -3.85
N GLN A 115 -21.60 -21.36 -4.95
CA GLN A 115 -20.56 -20.36 -5.05
C GLN A 115 -21.21 -18.98 -5.15
N THR A 116 -21.05 -18.14 -4.13
CA THR A 116 -21.58 -16.76 -4.15
C THR A 116 -20.44 -15.72 -4.22
N TYR A 117 -20.58 -14.77 -5.15
CA TYR A 117 -19.60 -13.75 -5.52
C TYR A 117 -19.82 -12.39 -4.80
N GLU A 118 -20.19 -12.42 -3.52
CA GLU A 118 -20.55 -11.19 -2.79
C GLU A 118 -19.29 -10.40 -2.36
N PRO A 119 -19.20 -9.09 -2.65
CA PRO A 119 -18.13 -8.24 -2.14
C PRO A 119 -18.23 -8.10 -0.61
N MET A 120 -17.11 -8.24 0.11
CA MET A 120 -17.05 -7.97 1.56
C MET A 120 -17.53 -6.53 1.84
N PRO A 121 -18.69 -6.32 2.49
CA PRO A 121 -19.37 -5.02 2.51
C PRO A 121 -18.63 -3.93 3.29
N ASN A 122 -17.70 -4.29 4.19
CA ASN A 122 -17.24 -3.38 5.26
C ASN A 122 -15.72 -3.22 5.38
N SER A 123 -14.96 -3.28 4.28
CA SER A 123 -13.51 -3.06 4.36
C SER A 123 -13.14 -1.85 3.50
N ASN A 124 -12.84 -0.73 4.16
CA ASN A 124 -12.32 0.50 3.54
C ASN A 124 -10.80 0.41 3.27
N GLU A 125 -10.24 -0.79 3.07
CA GLU A 125 -8.82 -0.98 2.75
C GLU A 125 -8.58 -0.73 1.26
N ILE A 126 -8.06 0.44 0.90
CA ILE A 126 -7.83 0.80 -0.52
C ILE A 126 -6.37 0.60 -0.90
N MET A 127 -5.44 1.11 -0.08
CA MET A 127 -4.00 1.11 -0.34
C MET A 127 -3.26 0.31 0.72
N ARG A 128 -2.69 -0.85 0.35
CA ARG A 128 -1.88 -1.67 1.26
C ARG A 128 -0.41 -1.65 0.88
N SER A 129 0.45 -1.74 1.90
CA SER A 129 1.92 -1.79 1.77
C SER A 129 2.44 -0.70 0.83
N PRO A 130 2.23 0.59 1.17
CA PRO A 130 2.70 1.68 0.32
C PRO A 130 4.22 1.63 0.17
N TYR A 131 4.70 1.82 -1.05
CA TYR A 131 6.12 1.90 -1.37
C TYR A 131 6.41 3.21 -2.10
N PRO A 132 6.99 4.22 -1.44
CA PRO A 132 7.44 5.44 -2.06
C PRO A 132 8.74 5.23 -2.85
N LEU A 133 8.84 5.87 -4.01
CA LEU A 133 10.04 5.99 -4.82
C LEU A 133 10.18 7.46 -5.22
N VAL A 134 11.33 8.07 -4.90
CA VAL A 134 11.70 9.40 -5.42
C VAL A 134 12.37 9.20 -6.77
N LEU A 135 11.78 9.77 -7.81
CA LEU A 135 12.33 9.72 -9.17
C LEU A 135 13.48 10.72 -9.33
N ARG A 136 14.32 10.50 -10.34
CA ARG A 136 15.47 11.36 -10.68
C ARG A 136 15.05 12.81 -10.97
N ASP A 137 13.84 13.02 -11.46
CA ASP A 137 13.27 14.36 -11.72
C ASP A 137 12.65 15.03 -10.47
N GLY A 138 12.69 14.36 -9.32
CA GLY A 138 12.19 14.86 -8.04
C GLY A 138 10.72 14.57 -7.76
N ARG A 139 9.97 14.00 -8.71
CA ARG A 139 8.62 13.49 -8.45
C ARG A 139 8.67 12.29 -7.49
N ILE A 140 7.57 12.05 -6.80
CA ILE A 140 7.41 10.90 -5.90
C ILE A 140 6.31 10.00 -6.45
N VAL A 141 6.60 8.72 -6.62
CA VAL A 141 5.61 7.70 -6.94
C VAL A 141 5.38 6.84 -5.70
N VAL A 142 4.13 6.70 -5.27
CA VAL A 142 3.76 5.73 -4.23
C VAL A 142 2.99 4.59 -4.86
N LEU A 143 3.53 3.38 -4.74
CA LEU A 143 2.93 2.15 -5.25
C LEU A 143 2.25 1.40 -4.11
N TYR A 144 1.16 0.70 -4.38
CA TYR A 144 0.44 -0.05 -3.36
C TYR A 144 -0.25 -1.29 -3.95
N GLY A 145 -0.52 -2.25 -3.07
CA GLY A 145 -1.40 -3.38 -3.38
C GLY A 145 -2.86 -3.02 -3.09
N ARG A 146 -3.74 -3.27 -4.06
CA ARG A 146 -5.18 -3.14 -3.90
C ARG A 146 -5.79 -4.49 -3.58
N ARG A 147 -6.24 -4.66 -2.34
CA ARG A 147 -6.87 -5.91 -1.85
C ARG A 147 -8.39 -5.87 -1.86
N LYS A 148 -8.94 -5.08 -2.78
CA LYS A 148 -10.37 -4.94 -3.05
C LYS A 148 -10.67 -5.07 -4.52
N PRO A 149 -11.75 -5.77 -4.92
CA PRO A 149 -12.18 -5.82 -6.31
C PRO A 149 -12.27 -4.43 -6.98
N PRO A 150 -11.72 -4.26 -8.20
CA PRO A 150 -10.72 -5.12 -8.85
C PRO A 150 -9.40 -5.26 -8.08
N TYR A 151 -8.95 -6.50 -7.88
CA TYR A 151 -7.69 -6.77 -7.19
C TYR A 151 -6.50 -6.43 -8.09
N GLY A 152 -5.45 -5.83 -7.51
CA GLY A 152 -4.22 -5.67 -8.25
C GLY A 152 -3.24 -4.66 -7.65
N MET A 153 -2.50 -3.98 -8.52
CA MET A 153 -1.47 -3.01 -8.14
C MET A 153 -1.83 -1.64 -8.69
N GLY A 154 -1.62 -0.59 -7.90
CA GLY A 154 -1.79 0.78 -8.34
C GLY A 154 -0.75 1.70 -7.75
N GLY A 155 -0.88 2.98 -8.07
CA GLY A 155 -0.06 4.01 -7.46
C GLY A 155 -0.64 5.40 -7.63
N LEU A 156 0.08 6.38 -7.12
CA LEU A 156 -0.22 7.80 -7.21
C LEU A 156 1.10 8.58 -7.27
N VAL A 157 1.06 9.77 -7.86
CA VAL A 157 2.24 10.61 -8.11
C VAL A 157 2.08 11.92 -7.36
N SER A 158 3.18 12.44 -6.84
CA SER A 158 3.30 13.80 -6.34
C SER A 158 4.41 14.54 -7.09
N GLU A 159 4.10 15.74 -7.56
CA GLU A 159 5.05 16.62 -8.26
C GLU A 159 5.60 17.73 -7.36
N ASP A 160 5.04 17.89 -6.16
CA ASP A 160 5.32 19.00 -5.24
C ASP A 160 5.84 18.52 -3.88
N HIS A 161 6.61 17.42 -3.92
CA HIS A 161 7.24 16.78 -2.77
C HIS A 161 6.24 16.31 -1.70
N GLY A 162 5.13 15.71 -2.13
CA GLY A 162 4.14 15.07 -1.26
C GLY A 162 3.09 16.02 -0.68
N LYS A 163 2.99 17.27 -1.16
CA LYS A 163 1.96 18.22 -0.72
C LYS A 163 0.61 17.92 -1.36
N THR A 164 0.61 17.58 -2.65
CA THR A 164 -0.55 17.14 -3.41
C THR A 164 -0.27 15.83 -4.13
N TRP A 165 -1.36 15.17 -4.52
CA TRP A 165 -1.31 13.84 -5.11
C TRP A 165 -2.24 13.78 -6.33
N SER A 166 -1.77 13.11 -7.37
CA SER A 166 -2.56 12.78 -8.55
C SER A 166 -3.76 11.90 -8.19
N GLN A 167 -4.65 11.70 -9.16
CA GLN A 167 -5.54 10.53 -9.12
C GLN A 167 -4.71 9.25 -9.10
N GLU A 168 -5.30 8.19 -8.55
CA GLU A 168 -4.68 6.86 -8.61
C GLU A 168 -4.50 6.44 -10.08
N PHE A 169 -3.43 5.71 -10.39
CA PHE A 169 -3.29 4.96 -11.63
C PHE A 169 -3.29 3.46 -11.32
N VAL A 170 -3.71 2.67 -12.30
CA VAL A 170 -3.77 1.21 -12.19
C VAL A 170 -2.63 0.60 -12.96
N LEU A 171 -1.77 -0.12 -12.24
CA LEU A 171 -0.66 -0.88 -12.80
C LEU A 171 -1.11 -2.27 -13.27
N ARG A 172 -1.95 -2.93 -12.47
CA ARG A 172 -2.60 -4.22 -12.78
C ARG A 172 -3.96 -4.33 -12.12
N ASP A 173 -4.92 -4.97 -12.77
CA ASP A 173 -6.28 -5.21 -12.27
C ASP A 173 -6.76 -6.67 -12.51
N ASP A 174 -5.82 -7.58 -12.76
CA ASP A 174 -6.07 -8.95 -13.20
C ASP A 174 -5.83 -10.01 -12.12
N ALA A 175 -5.59 -9.61 -10.87
CA ALA A 175 -5.45 -10.57 -9.78
C ALA A 175 -6.78 -11.27 -9.46
N ASN A 176 -6.68 -12.54 -9.11
CA ASN A 176 -7.84 -13.34 -8.76
C ASN A 176 -8.37 -13.02 -7.36
N CYS A 177 -7.47 -12.80 -6.40
CA CYS A 177 -7.84 -12.48 -5.01
C CYS A 177 -6.92 -11.42 -4.39
N GLY A 178 -7.34 -10.88 -3.25
CA GLY A 178 -6.59 -9.84 -2.53
C GLY A 178 -5.29 -10.31 -1.87
N ASP A 179 -4.83 -11.54 -2.04
CA ASP A 179 -3.54 -11.97 -1.51
C ASP A 179 -2.40 -11.60 -2.47
N LEU A 180 -2.05 -10.31 -2.47
CA LEU A 180 -1.08 -9.67 -3.37
C LEU A 180 -0.45 -8.43 -2.72
N GLY A 181 0.56 -7.84 -3.35
CA GLY A 181 1.10 -6.53 -3.01
C GLY A 181 2.56 -6.57 -2.60
N TYR A 182 2.91 -5.74 -1.61
CA TYR A 182 4.30 -5.52 -1.16
C TYR A 182 5.22 -5.13 -2.32
N PRO A 183 4.92 -4.01 -3.01
CA PRO A 183 5.77 -3.54 -4.09
C PRO A 183 7.13 -3.10 -3.57
N VAL A 184 8.14 -3.32 -4.40
CA VAL A 184 9.48 -2.70 -4.33
C VAL A 184 9.82 -2.25 -5.73
N ALA A 185 10.33 -1.04 -5.89
CA ALA A 185 10.51 -0.41 -7.19
C ALA A 185 11.86 0.28 -7.34
N THR A 186 12.29 0.43 -8.58
CA THR A 186 13.45 1.23 -8.96
C THR A 186 13.21 1.92 -10.30
N GLU A 187 13.83 3.08 -10.50
CA GLU A 187 13.84 3.78 -11.78
C GLU A 187 15.03 3.30 -12.62
N LEU A 188 14.73 2.78 -13.81
CA LEU A 188 15.67 2.32 -14.81
C LEU A 188 16.36 3.51 -15.51
N GLU A 189 17.45 3.23 -16.24
CA GLU A 189 18.25 4.26 -16.91
C GLU A 189 17.46 5.06 -17.96
N ASP A 190 16.46 4.44 -18.59
CA ASP A 190 15.61 5.05 -19.60
C ASP A 190 14.39 5.79 -19.03
N GLY A 191 14.34 5.99 -17.70
CA GLY A 191 13.25 6.68 -17.00
C GLY A 191 12.00 5.83 -16.77
N ARG A 192 11.99 4.55 -17.19
CA ARG A 192 10.92 3.63 -16.81
C ARG A 192 11.10 3.19 -15.36
N ILE A 193 10.00 2.87 -14.69
CA ILE A 193 9.98 2.30 -13.35
C ILE A 193 9.77 0.80 -13.48
N PHE A 194 10.66 -0.01 -12.90
CA PHE A 194 10.43 -1.43 -12.69
C PHE A 194 9.96 -1.66 -11.26
N THR A 195 8.82 -2.34 -11.10
CA THR A 195 8.27 -2.70 -9.80
C THR A 195 8.08 -4.20 -9.70
N ALA A 196 8.69 -4.82 -8.69
CA ALA A 196 8.45 -6.19 -8.29
C ALA A 196 7.44 -6.26 -7.12
N TYR A 197 6.61 -7.29 -7.08
CA TYR A 197 5.62 -7.54 -6.04
C TYR A 197 5.19 -9.01 -6.06
N TYR A 198 4.60 -9.53 -4.99
CA TYR A 198 3.95 -10.84 -5.07
C TYR A 198 2.51 -10.69 -5.56
N TYR A 199 2.07 -11.66 -6.34
CA TYR A 199 0.81 -11.63 -7.07
C TYR A 199 0.17 -13.02 -7.12
N ASN A 200 -1.04 -13.07 -7.67
CA ASN A 200 -1.77 -14.31 -7.91
C ASN A 200 -2.65 -14.15 -9.14
N LEU A 201 -2.85 -15.25 -9.86
CA LEU A 201 -3.77 -15.38 -10.98
C LEU A 201 -4.60 -16.65 -10.77
N ASP A 202 -5.78 -16.70 -11.38
CA ASP A 202 -6.58 -17.92 -11.35
C ASP A 202 -5.87 -19.03 -12.13
N ASP A 203 -5.63 -20.15 -11.47
CA ASP A 203 -5.03 -21.36 -12.02
C ASP A 203 -5.92 -22.59 -11.75
N GLY A 204 -7.17 -22.37 -11.34
CA GLY A 204 -8.14 -23.42 -11.02
C GLY A 204 -7.92 -24.11 -9.67
N ASN A 205 -6.96 -23.67 -8.84
CA ASN A 205 -6.74 -24.25 -7.53
C ASN A 205 -7.78 -23.77 -6.48
N GLY A 206 -7.97 -24.57 -5.42
CA GLY A 206 -8.91 -24.25 -4.35
C GLY A 206 -8.49 -23.08 -3.43
N CYS A 207 -7.31 -22.50 -3.64
CA CYS A 207 -6.73 -21.45 -2.80
C CYS A 207 -6.86 -20.05 -3.41
N GLY A 208 -7.55 -19.91 -4.55
CA GLY A 208 -7.72 -18.64 -5.24
C GLY A 208 -6.48 -18.21 -6.03
N GLY A 209 -5.69 -19.16 -6.52
CA GLY A 209 -4.52 -18.92 -7.37
C GLY A 209 -3.18 -19.12 -6.67
N THR A 210 -2.19 -19.70 -7.35
CA THR A 210 -0.83 -19.81 -6.82
C THR A 210 -0.19 -18.43 -6.64
N ARG A 211 0.54 -18.22 -5.54
CA ARG A 211 1.27 -16.97 -5.29
C ARG A 211 2.63 -17.05 -5.98
N PHE A 212 2.99 -16.00 -6.71
CA PHE A 212 4.27 -15.89 -7.40
C PHE A 212 4.80 -14.46 -7.32
N ILE A 213 6.09 -14.27 -7.60
CA ILE A 213 6.67 -12.93 -7.76
C ILE A 213 6.41 -12.47 -9.19
N ALA A 214 5.78 -11.32 -9.33
CA ALA A 214 5.53 -10.65 -10.60
C ALA A 214 6.31 -9.34 -10.66
N GLY A 215 6.36 -8.75 -11.85
CA GLY A 215 6.84 -7.39 -12.02
C GLY A 215 6.13 -6.67 -13.17
N SER A 216 6.15 -5.34 -13.11
CA SER A 216 5.67 -4.46 -14.18
C SER A 216 6.70 -3.38 -14.45
N THR A 217 6.88 -3.04 -15.73
CA THR A 217 7.68 -1.89 -16.16
C THR A 217 6.75 -0.86 -16.78
N PHE A 218 6.82 0.40 -16.35
CA PHE A 218 5.90 1.46 -16.78
C PHE A 218 6.55 2.85 -16.67
N THR A 219 5.92 3.88 -17.21
CA THR A 219 6.28 5.29 -16.99
C THR A 219 5.13 5.99 -16.30
N VAL A 220 5.43 7.02 -15.52
CA VAL A 220 4.43 7.99 -15.05
C VAL A 220 4.54 9.26 -15.89
N SER A 221 3.47 9.57 -16.60
CA SER A 221 3.33 10.81 -17.37
C SER A 221 2.88 11.94 -16.48
#